data_AF-A0A8X6MBI7-F1
#
_entry.id   AF-A0A8X6MBI7-F1
#
_cell.length_a   1.000
_cell.length_b   1.000
_cell.length_c   1.000
_cell.angle_alpha   90.00
_cell.angle_beta   90.00
_cell.angle_gamma   90.00
#
_symmetry.space_group_name_H-M   'P 1'
#
loop_
_entity.id
_entity.type
_entity.pdbx_description
1 polymer ?
#
loop_
_entity_poly.entity_id
_entity_poly.type
_entity_poly.pdbx_seq_one_letter_code
_entity_poly.pdbx_strand_id
1 'polypeptide(L)'
;MDMQVLKNNSGLAISFVLKCCICLYRAELSSSDYHEGTQIVTVNTRYAYLVRSIGRGAEAERMFCALMNLPLPPTRFSTYNERLSNSVKSFFFRKKMRNVGNFSEIWNQ
;
A
#
# COMPACT_ATOMS: atom_id res chain seq x y z
N MET A 1 12.32 34.62 -7.82
CA MET A 1 12.91 33.32 -8.21
C MET A 1 11.90 32.26 -7.82
N ASP A 2 11.11 31.86 -8.81
CA ASP A 2 10.01 30.92 -8.65
C ASP A 2 10.54 29.54 -8.28
N MET A 3 10.28 29.14 -7.04
CA MET A 3 10.51 27.77 -6.60
C MET A 3 9.35 26.91 -7.11
N GLN A 4 9.39 26.59 -8.41
CA GLN A 4 8.63 25.47 -8.96
C GLN A 4 9.23 24.18 -8.40
N VAL A 5 8.88 23.87 -7.14
CA VAL A 5 9.12 22.56 -6.54
C VAL A 5 8.48 21.54 -7.47
N LEU A 6 9.30 20.66 -8.06
CA LEU A 6 8.87 19.57 -8.93
C LEU A 6 7.65 18.83 -8.34
N LYS A 7 6.45 19.19 -8.79
CA LYS A 7 5.29 18.29 -8.80
C LYS A 7 5.56 17.26 -9.89
N ASN A 8 6.48 16.30 -9.71
CA ASN A 8 6.67 15.27 -10.77
C ASN A 8 7.38 13.97 -10.39
N ASN A 9 7.31 13.51 -9.14
CA ASN A 9 7.71 12.14 -8.78
C ASN A 9 6.53 11.38 -8.17
N SER A 10 5.48 11.17 -8.97
CA SER A 10 4.33 10.35 -8.59
C SER A 10 4.76 8.90 -8.40
N GLY A 11 4.47 8.33 -7.23
CA GLY A 11 4.76 6.92 -6.94
C GLY A 11 3.99 5.95 -7.83
N LEU A 12 4.15 4.65 -7.56
CA LEU A 12 3.38 3.61 -8.23
C LEU A 12 1.87 3.87 -8.04
N ALA A 13 1.14 3.75 -9.13
CA ALA A 13 -0.31 3.87 -9.16
C ALA A 13 -0.89 2.66 -9.86
N ILE A 14 -1.95 2.09 -9.30
CA ILE A 14 -2.78 1.10 -9.98
C ILE A 14 -4.13 1.78 -10.17
N SER A 15 -4.55 1.98 -11.42
CA SER A 15 -5.93 2.36 -11.73
C SER A 15 -6.68 1.12 -12.24
N PHE A 16 -7.83 0.85 -11.63
CA PHE A 16 -8.74 -0.20 -12.01
C PHE A 16 -10.07 0.44 -12.43
N VAL A 17 -10.48 0.17 -13.66
CA VAL A 17 -11.72 0.71 -14.22
C VAL A 17 -12.70 -0.44 -14.45
N LEU A 18 -13.82 -0.42 -13.73
CA LEU A 18 -14.98 -1.27 -13.98
C LEU A 18 -15.96 -0.53 -14.87
N LYS A 19 -16.27 -1.09 -16.03
CA LYS A 19 -17.27 -0.54 -16.95
C LYS A 19 -18.36 -1.57 -17.19
N CYS A 20 -19.62 -1.20 -16.94
CA CYS A 20 -20.76 -1.98 -17.40
C CYS A 20 -21.01 -1.70 -18.89
N CYS A 21 -21.05 -2.73 -19.72
CA CYS A 21 -21.29 -2.60 -21.16
C CYS A 21 -22.74 -2.26 -21.52
N ILE A 22 -23.68 -2.41 -20.58
CA ILE A 22 -25.12 -2.26 -20.82
C ILE A 22 -25.61 -0.89 -20.35
N CYS A 23 -25.35 -0.53 -19.09
CA CYS A 23 -25.77 0.76 -18.53
C CYS A 23 -24.69 1.84 -18.58
N LEU A 24 -23.51 1.54 -19.14
CA LEU A 24 -22.35 2.44 -19.24
C LEU A 24 -21.81 2.96 -17.89
N TYR A 25 -22.28 2.41 -16.78
CA TYR A 25 -21.76 2.72 -15.46
C TYR A 25 -20.24 2.48 -15.41
N ARG A 26 -19.51 3.46 -14.90
CA ARG A 26 -18.05 3.43 -14.75
C ARG A 26 -17.70 3.66 -13.28
N ALA A 27 -17.02 2.69 -12.68
CA ALA A 27 -16.33 2.86 -11.41
C ALA A 27 -14.83 2.84 -11.64
N GLU A 28 -14.11 3.76 -11.01
CA GLU A 28 -12.66 3.85 -11.08
C GLU A 28 -12.09 3.80 -9.67
N LEU A 29 -11.10 2.94 -9.46
CA LEU A 29 -10.32 2.87 -8.24
C LEU A 29 -8.86 3.18 -8.59
N SER A 30 -8.30 4.23 -8.00
CA SER A 30 -6.86 4.49 -8.05
C SER A 30 -6.25 4.22 -6.68
N SER A 31 -5.10 3.53 -6.64
CA SER A 31 -4.41 3.22 -5.39
C SER A 31 -3.26 4.18 -5.06
N SER A 32 -3.11 5.31 -5.77
CA SER A 32 -1.97 6.24 -5.65
C SER A 32 -1.96 7.10 -4.37
N ASP A 33 -2.72 6.73 -3.34
CA ASP A 33 -2.87 7.54 -2.14
C ASP A 33 -1.60 7.58 -1.32
N TYR A 34 -1.29 8.79 -0.84
CA TYR A 34 -0.27 9.01 0.18
C TYR A 34 -0.79 8.55 1.53
N HIS A 35 0.11 8.02 2.36
CA HIS A 35 -0.21 7.84 3.76
C HIS A 35 -0.39 9.21 4.43
N GLU A 36 -1.50 9.40 5.15
CA GLU A 36 -1.84 10.64 5.84
C GLU A 36 -0.64 11.24 6.60
N GLY A 37 -0.38 12.52 6.37
CA GLY A 37 0.73 13.26 7.00
C GLY A 37 2.13 12.90 6.49
N THR A 38 2.28 12.06 5.45
CA THR A 38 3.60 11.71 4.89
C THR A 38 3.66 11.73 3.36
N GLN A 39 4.85 11.90 2.81
CA GLN A 39 5.10 11.82 1.36
C GLN A 39 5.29 10.37 0.86
N ILE A 40 4.88 9.37 1.65
CA ILE A 40 5.04 7.95 1.29
C ILE A 40 3.79 7.48 0.56
N VAL A 41 3.96 7.04 -0.68
CA VAL A 41 2.89 6.47 -1.49
C VAL A 41 2.61 5.04 -1.04
N THR A 42 1.34 4.72 -0.78
CA THR A 42 0.91 3.42 -0.22
C THR A 42 1.32 2.24 -1.10
N VAL A 43 1.25 2.41 -2.43
CA VAL A 43 1.66 1.35 -3.37
C VAL A 43 3.16 1.08 -3.32
N ASN A 44 3.99 2.12 -3.14
CA ASN A 44 5.44 1.96 -3.00
C ASN A 44 5.76 1.11 -1.76
N THR A 45 5.04 1.33 -0.65
CA THR A 45 5.14 0.49 0.56
C THR A 45 4.82 -0.98 0.25
N ARG A 46 3.76 -1.24 -0.53
CA ARG A 46 3.35 -2.61 -0.92
C ARG A 46 4.38 -3.26 -1.85
N TYR A 47 4.93 -2.50 -2.78
CA TYR A 47 5.99 -2.96 -3.66
C TYR A 47 7.24 -3.33 -2.86
N ALA A 48 7.66 -2.49 -1.91
CA ALA A 48 8.77 -2.76 -1.00
C ALA A 48 8.57 -4.07 -0.22
N TYR A 49 7.34 -4.36 0.22
CA TYR A 49 6.99 -5.63 0.88
C TYR A 49 7.02 -6.83 -0.07
N LEU A 50 6.52 -6.67 -1.30
CA LEU A 50 6.54 -7.72 -2.31
C LEU A 50 7.97 -8.15 -2.62
N VAL A 51 8.86 -7.20 -2.94
CA VAL A 51 10.26 -7.45 -3.29
C VAL A 51 11.00 -8.20 -2.16
N ARG A 52 10.65 -7.91 -0.89
CA ARG A 52 11.17 -8.64 0.28
C ARG A 52 10.62 -10.05 0.38
N SER A 53 9.31 -10.21 0.23
CA SER A 53 8.63 -11.51 0.33
C SER A 53 9.12 -12.51 -0.72
N ILE A 54 9.57 -12.02 -1.89
CA ILE A 54 10.17 -12.85 -2.95
C ILE A 54 11.69 -13.00 -2.84
N GLY A 55 12.32 -12.47 -1.78
CA GLY A 55 13.75 -12.62 -1.50
C GLY A 55 14.70 -11.77 -2.36
N ARG A 56 14.20 -10.74 -3.06
CA ARG A 56 15.01 -9.88 -3.95
C ARG A 56 15.71 -8.72 -3.23
N GLY A 57 15.22 -8.34 -2.05
CA GLY A 57 15.89 -7.38 -1.16
C GLY A 57 15.92 -5.93 -1.67
N ALA A 58 16.64 -5.07 -0.95
CA ALA A 58 16.61 -3.62 -1.15
C ALA A 58 17.30 -3.14 -2.43
N GLU A 59 18.32 -3.85 -2.93
CA GLU A 59 19.02 -3.44 -4.15
C GLU A 59 18.13 -3.59 -5.39
N ALA A 60 17.31 -4.66 -5.46
CA ALA A 60 16.33 -4.82 -6.52
C ALA A 60 15.26 -3.72 -6.49
N GLU A 61 14.84 -3.30 -5.28
CA GLU A 61 13.91 -2.19 -5.08
C GLU A 61 14.50 -0.86 -5.60
N ARG A 62 15.76 -0.56 -5.27
CA ARG A 62 16.46 0.64 -5.75
C ARG A 62 16.64 0.65 -7.26
N MET A 63 17.05 -0.49 -7.83
CA MET A 63 17.22 -0.63 -9.28
C MET A 63 15.89 -0.39 -10.01
N PHE A 64 14.80 -0.95 -9.51
CA PHE A 64 13.47 -0.70 -10.07
C PHE A 64 13.06 0.76 -9.94
N CYS A 65 13.26 1.39 -8.79
CA CYS A 65 12.95 2.81 -8.63
C CYS A 65 13.74 3.68 -9.61
N ALA A 66 15.03 3.39 -9.82
CA ALA A 66 15.86 4.09 -10.80
C ALA A 66 15.35 3.89 -12.23
N LEU A 67 14.99 2.66 -12.62
CA LEU A 67 14.44 2.36 -13.95
C LEU A 67 13.12 3.06 -14.22
N MET A 68 12.27 3.18 -13.20
CA MET A 68 10.92 3.73 -13.32
C MET A 68 10.84 5.23 -13.00
N ASN A 69 11.99 5.89 -12.80
CA ASN A 69 12.07 7.29 -12.38
C ASN A 69 11.21 7.58 -11.12
N LEU A 70 11.22 6.66 -10.17
CA LEU A 70 10.50 6.75 -8.90
C LEU A 70 11.42 7.30 -7.80
N PRO A 71 10.85 7.89 -6.73
CA PRO A 71 11.65 8.27 -5.56
C PRO A 71 12.34 7.04 -4.98
N LEU A 72 13.60 7.22 -4.55
CA LEU A 72 14.37 6.15 -3.94
C LEU A 72 13.64 5.60 -2.71
N PRO A 73 13.68 4.28 -2.49
CA PRO A 73 13.11 3.70 -1.30
C PRO A 73 13.86 4.25 -0.07
N PRO A 74 13.15 4.73 0.97
CA PRO A 74 13.76 5.24 2.20
C PRO A 74 14.83 4.31 2.76
N THR A 75 15.98 4.88 3.10
CA THR A 75 17.15 4.17 3.65
C THR A 75 16.87 3.52 5.00
N ARG A 76 15.97 4.11 5.80
CA ARG A 76 15.54 3.57 7.09
C ARG A 76 14.23 2.83 6.93
N PHE A 77 14.34 1.52 6.78
CA PHE A 77 13.20 0.61 6.71
C PHE A 77 12.43 0.47 8.02
N SER A 78 12.91 1.05 9.12
CA SER A 78 12.20 1.05 10.41
C SER A 78 10.78 1.58 10.26
N THR A 79 10.60 2.67 9.52
CA THR A 79 9.27 3.30 9.33
C THR A 79 8.34 2.41 8.51
N TYR A 80 8.83 1.71 7.49
CA TYR A 80 8.02 0.75 6.74
C TYR A 80 7.73 -0.51 7.54
N ASN A 81 8.73 -1.05 8.24
CA ASN A 81 8.59 -2.25 9.06
C ASN A 81 7.59 -2.03 10.20
N GLU A 82 7.64 -0.87 10.85
CA GLU A 82 6.66 -0.50 11.87
C GLU A 82 5.25 -0.40 11.28
N ARG A 83 5.10 0.24 10.12
CA ARG A 83 3.80 0.35 9.43
C ARG A 83 3.25 -1.00 8.96
N LEU A 84 4.10 -1.83 8.38
CA LEU A 84 3.75 -3.19 7.96
C LEU A 84 3.37 -4.02 9.18
N SER A 85 4.15 -3.95 10.26
CA SER A 85 3.84 -4.62 11.53
C SER A 85 2.51 -4.16 12.10
N ASN A 86 2.23 -2.86 12.13
CA ASN A 86 0.97 -2.29 12.62
C ASN A 86 -0.21 -2.68 11.73
N SER A 87 -0.03 -2.74 10.41
CA SER A 87 -1.06 -3.16 9.46
C SER A 87 -1.38 -4.65 9.58
N VAL A 88 -0.35 -5.49 9.77
CA VAL A 88 -0.52 -6.92 10.02
C VAL A 88 -1.21 -7.15 11.36
N LYS A 89 -0.75 -6.47 12.43
CA LYS A 89 -1.38 -6.52 13.75
C LYS A 89 -2.85 -6.11 13.69
N SER A 90 -3.18 -4.98 13.08
CA SER A 90 -4.57 -4.50 12.98
C SER A 90 -5.45 -5.46 12.20
N PHE A 91 -4.94 -6.10 11.15
CA PHE A 91 -5.65 -7.16 10.43
C PHE A 91 -5.92 -8.38 11.32
N PHE A 92 -4.90 -8.86 12.06
CA PHE A 92 -5.06 -9.97 13.01
C PHE A 92 -6.06 -9.62 14.13
N PHE A 93 -5.99 -8.43 14.70
CA PHE A 93 -6.94 -7.98 15.73
C PHE A 93 -8.36 -7.83 15.18
N ARG A 94 -8.54 -7.27 13.98
CA ARG A 94 -9.85 -7.17 13.31
C ARG A 94 -10.44 -8.54 13.01
N LYS A 95 -9.61 -9.50 12.58
CA LYS A 95 -10.04 -10.89 12.34
C LYS A 95 -10.37 -11.60 13.65
N LYS A 96 -9.60 -11.36 14.72
CA LYS A 96 -9.90 -11.86 16.07
C LYS A 96 -11.23 -11.30 16.59
N MET A 97 -11.49 -9.99 16.45
CA MET A 97 -12.79 -9.41 16.84
C MET A 97 -13.96 -9.93 16.01
N ARG A 98 -13.77 -10.18 14.70
CA ARG A 98 -14.78 -10.82 13.86
C ARG A 98 -15.11 -12.25 14.30
N ASN A 99 -14.12 -12.98 14.84
CA ASN A 99 -14.31 -14.33 15.36
C ASN A 99 -14.85 -14.36 16.81
N VAL A 100 -14.59 -13.33 17.62
CA VAL A 100 -15.12 -13.23 19.00
C VAL A 100 -16.62 -12.89 18.99
N GLY A 101 -17.10 -12.14 17.99
CA GLY A 101 -18.54 -11.89 17.80
C GLY A 101 -19.37 -13.10 17.36
N ASN A 102 -18.73 -14.23 17.03
CA ASN A 102 -19.41 -15.47 16.60
C ASN A 102 -19.32 -16.61 17.64
N PHE A 103 -18.70 -16.38 18.80
CA PHE A 103 -18.44 -17.44 19.79
C PHE A 103 -19.43 -17.45 20.97
N SER A 104 -20.26 -16.41 21.11
CA SER A 104 -21.28 -16.32 22.17
C SER A 104 -22.55 -17.16 21.90
N GLU A 105 -22.69 -17.77 20.72
CA GLU A 105 -23.83 -18.65 20.38
C GLU A 105 -23.49 -20.15 20.42
N ILE A 106 -22.22 -20.52 20.66
CA ILE A 106 -21.78 -21.93 20.57
C ILE A 106 -21.81 -22.66 21.94
N TRP A 107 -22.00 -21.94 23.05
CA TRP A 107 -22.01 -22.53 24.40
C TRP A 107 -23.37 -22.49 25.12
N ASN A 108 -24.48 -22.41 24.38
CA ASN A 108 -25.84 -22.52 24.93
C ASN A 108 -26.78 -23.35 24.01
N GLN A 109 -26.33 -24.54 23.60
CA GLN A 109 -27.20 -25.65 23.18
C GLN A 109 -26.73 -26.94 23.83
#